data_AF-A0A1F6Z305-F1
#
_entry.id   AF-A0A1F6Z305-F1
#
_cell.length_a   1.000
_cell.length_b   1.000
_cell.length_c   1.000
_cell.angle_alpha   90.00
_cell.angle_beta   90.00
_cell.angle_gamma   90.00
#
_symmetry.space_group_name_H-M   'P 1'
#
loop_
_entity.id
_entity.type
_entity.pdbx_description
1 polymer ?
#
loop_
_entity_poly.entity_id
_entity_poly.type
_entity_poly.pdbx_seq_one_letter_code
_entity_poly.pdbx_strand_id
1 'polypeptide(L)'
;MTDENLEENKEAKTSVLTSKKGGSFFPIILMMFLSLGMYFFWDKILFIKNAVHAVLDPTAGWLLNLNLTIGMLIVVFVITLITTLIQKYTTDQKALKELKKEQKLLQEEMKKYKDHPEKMAELSKKQFEFIPRTFKLTSRGILFTGVPFILFFRWFFDTFTAMGDPKFFGVLPWFWFYLISAMIFSSILRKLFKVV
;
A
#
# COMPACT_ATOMS: atom_id res chain seq x y z
N MET A 1 34.91 -10.86 32.20
CA MET A 1 34.20 -10.32 31.02
C MET A 1 35.12 -9.24 30.47
N THR A 2 35.92 -9.59 29.47
CA THR A 2 37.05 -8.79 28.98
C THR A 2 36.56 -7.55 28.23
N ASP A 3 37.31 -6.45 28.33
CA ASP A 3 37.02 -5.15 27.68
C ASP A 3 36.78 -5.26 26.17
N GLU A 4 37.32 -6.31 25.53
CA GLU A 4 37.12 -6.69 24.13
C GLU A 4 35.65 -6.98 23.79
N ASN A 5 34.89 -7.63 24.69
CA ASN A 5 33.45 -7.87 24.50
C ASN A 5 32.60 -6.59 24.67
N LEU A 6 33.13 -5.59 25.37
CA LEU A 6 32.49 -4.29 25.56
C LEU A 6 32.71 -3.39 24.34
N GLU A 7 33.88 -3.48 23.70
CA GLU A 7 34.19 -2.78 22.45
C GLU A 7 33.48 -3.41 21.25
N GLU A 8 33.45 -4.74 21.11
CA GLU A 8 32.72 -5.43 20.04
C GLU A 8 31.20 -5.14 20.08
N ASN A 9 30.63 -5.04 21.29
CA ASN A 9 29.21 -4.69 21.47
C ASN A 9 28.95 -3.18 21.24
N LYS A 10 29.95 -2.32 21.48
CA LYS A 10 29.90 -0.89 21.11
C LYS A 10 30.02 -0.68 19.60
N GLU A 11 30.88 -1.41 18.91
CA GLU A 11 31.02 -1.37 17.45
C GLU A 11 29.80 -1.98 16.75
N ALA A 12 29.24 -3.07 17.28
CA ALA A 12 27.98 -3.65 16.80
C ALA A 12 26.79 -2.68 17.00
N LYS A 13 26.72 -1.98 18.14
CA LYS A 13 25.71 -0.93 18.35
C LYS A 13 25.92 0.30 17.45
N THR A 14 27.17 0.67 17.20
CA THR A 14 27.53 1.87 16.40
C THR A 14 27.36 1.63 14.90
N SER A 15 27.60 0.41 14.41
CA SER A 15 27.36 0.04 13.00
C SER A 15 25.87 -0.03 12.65
N VAL A 16 25.01 -0.40 13.59
CA VAL A 16 23.54 -0.35 13.42
C VAL A 16 23.03 1.10 13.44
N LEU A 17 23.66 1.99 14.22
CA LEU A 17 23.27 3.41 14.32
C LEU A 17 23.72 4.28 13.13
N THR A 18 24.67 3.81 12.30
CA THR A 18 25.30 4.63 11.25
C THR A 18 24.84 4.34 9.81
N SER A 19 23.77 3.56 9.58
CA SER A 19 23.12 3.51 8.25
C SER A 19 22.29 4.79 7.98
N LYS A 20 23.05 5.84 7.72
CA LYS A 20 22.66 7.19 7.33
C LYS A 20 21.87 7.17 6.02
N LYS A 21 20.54 7.19 6.16
CA LYS A 21 19.59 8.05 5.42
C LYS A 21 18.23 7.80 6.05
N GLY A 22 17.84 8.68 6.99
CA GLY A 22 16.46 8.79 7.45
C GLY A 22 15.60 8.98 6.21
N GLY A 23 14.77 7.99 5.89
CA GLY A 23 13.78 8.14 4.84
C GLY A 23 12.82 9.21 5.33
N SER A 24 12.89 10.41 4.76
CA SER A 24 11.98 11.48 5.14
C SER A 24 10.56 11.06 4.79
N PHE A 25 9.60 11.30 5.67
CA PHE A 25 8.17 11.16 5.37
C PHE A 25 7.70 12.18 4.32
N PHE A 26 8.52 13.20 4.07
CA PHE A 26 8.22 14.32 3.20
C PHE A 26 7.78 13.94 1.78
N PRO A 27 8.41 12.99 1.04
CA PRO A 27 7.97 12.65 -0.31
C PRO A 27 6.55 12.09 -0.34
N ILE A 28 6.13 11.32 0.68
CA ILE A 28 4.76 10.79 0.76
C ILE A 28 3.77 11.88 1.09
N ILE A 29 4.10 12.73 2.06
CA ILE A 29 3.24 13.86 2.43
C ILE A 29 3.04 14.77 1.22
N LEU A 30 4.12 15.12 0.52
CA LEU A 30 4.08 15.87 -0.73
C LEU A 30 3.20 15.18 -1.76
N MET A 31 3.38 13.88 -1.98
CA MET A 31 2.57 13.12 -2.91
C MET A 31 1.09 13.06 -2.52
N MET A 32 0.77 12.99 -1.24
CA MET A 32 -0.60 13.03 -0.75
C MET A 32 -1.26 14.37 -1.07
N PHE A 33 -0.57 15.49 -0.80
CA PHE A 33 -1.06 16.82 -1.19
C PHE A 33 -1.18 16.98 -2.71
N LEU A 34 -0.20 16.48 -3.48
CA LEU A 34 -0.28 16.47 -4.95
C LEU A 34 -1.51 15.69 -5.42
N SER A 35 -1.77 14.54 -4.82
CA SER A 35 -2.89 13.69 -5.19
C SER A 35 -4.24 14.31 -4.83
N LEU A 36 -4.36 14.92 -3.65
CA LEU A 36 -5.54 15.68 -3.24
C LEU A 36 -5.77 16.89 -4.15
N GLY A 37 -4.70 17.58 -4.52
CA GLY A 37 -4.74 18.66 -5.51
C GLY A 37 -5.28 18.16 -6.84
N MET A 38 -4.71 17.08 -7.40
CA MET A 38 -5.19 16.50 -8.66
C MET A 38 -6.68 16.11 -8.60
N TYR A 39 -7.14 15.56 -7.47
CA TYR A 39 -8.54 15.24 -7.28
C TYR A 39 -9.44 16.49 -7.31
N PHE A 40 -9.07 17.53 -6.54
CA PHE A 40 -9.86 18.77 -6.45
C PHE A 40 -9.85 19.58 -7.75
N PHE A 41 -8.73 19.56 -8.46
CA PHE A 41 -8.54 20.28 -9.72
C PHE A 41 -8.89 19.45 -10.96
N TRP A 42 -9.40 18.23 -10.80
CA TRP A 42 -9.69 17.31 -11.91
C TRP A 42 -10.53 17.95 -13.02
N ASP A 43 -11.62 18.62 -12.65
CA ASP A 43 -12.52 19.24 -13.63
C ASP A 43 -11.99 20.57 -14.18
N LYS A 44 -10.96 21.16 -13.55
CA LYS A 44 -10.29 22.37 -14.02
C LYS A 44 -9.14 22.07 -14.99
N ILE A 45 -8.49 20.92 -14.84
CA ILE A 45 -7.34 20.52 -15.67
C ILE A 45 -7.81 19.57 -16.77
N LEU A 46 -8.46 20.14 -17.79
CA LEU A 46 -9.00 19.40 -18.93
C LEU A 46 -7.95 18.52 -19.62
N PHE A 47 -6.69 18.95 -19.67
CA PHE A 47 -5.62 18.14 -20.26
C PHE A 47 -5.41 16.80 -19.55
N ILE A 48 -5.36 16.79 -18.21
CA ILE A 48 -5.17 15.55 -17.42
C ILE A 48 -6.41 14.67 -17.58
N LYS A 49 -7.60 15.25 -17.43
CA LYS A 49 -8.87 14.54 -17.59
C LYS A 49 -8.95 13.86 -18.96
N ASN A 50 -8.77 14.62 -20.03
CA ASN A 50 -8.86 14.13 -21.40
C ASN A 50 -7.79 13.07 -21.70
N ALA A 51 -6.56 13.24 -21.20
CA ALA A 51 -5.50 12.25 -21.39
C ALA A 51 -5.83 10.91 -20.71
N VAL A 52 -6.33 10.95 -19.47
CA VAL A 52 -6.73 9.74 -18.73
C VAL A 52 -7.91 9.05 -19.42
N HIS A 53 -8.93 9.80 -19.82
CA HIS A 53 -10.06 9.28 -20.59
C HIS A 53 -9.62 8.66 -21.93
N ALA A 54 -8.75 9.34 -22.69
CA ALA A 54 -8.26 8.83 -23.97
C ALA A 54 -7.52 7.49 -23.86
N VAL A 55 -6.88 7.21 -22.72
CA VAL A 55 -6.16 5.93 -22.47
C VAL A 55 -7.10 4.87 -21.89
N LEU A 56 -7.93 5.23 -20.91
CA LEU A 56 -8.73 4.27 -20.15
C LEU A 56 -10.08 3.95 -20.81
N ASP A 57 -10.71 4.89 -21.51
CA ASP A 57 -12.00 4.68 -22.20
C ASP A 57 -11.91 3.56 -23.26
N PRO A 58 -10.94 3.53 -24.19
CA PRO A 58 -10.88 2.47 -25.20
C PRO A 58 -10.41 1.12 -24.64
N THR A 59 -9.88 1.08 -23.42
CA THR A 59 -9.36 -0.13 -22.79
C THR A 59 -10.30 -0.63 -21.70
N ALA A 60 -10.17 -0.11 -20.49
CA ALA A 60 -11.03 -0.46 -19.35
C ALA A 60 -12.49 -0.06 -19.60
N GLY A 61 -12.76 1.09 -20.23
CA GLY A 61 -14.12 1.53 -20.53
C GLY A 61 -14.85 0.60 -21.50
N TRP A 62 -14.20 0.23 -22.61
CA TRP A 62 -14.72 -0.76 -23.55
C TRP A 62 -15.01 -2.11 -22.86
N LEU A 63 -14.12 -2.55 -21.99
CA LEU A 63 -14.28 -3.81 -21.25
C LEU A 63 -15.47 -3.78 -20.27
N LEU A 64 -15.69 -2.64 -19.61
CA LEU A 64 -16.85 -2.42 -18.73
C LEU A 64 -18.18 -2.40 -19.52
N ASN A 65 -18.17 -1.90 -20.75
CA ASN A 65 -19.38 -1.81 -21.59
C ASN A 65 -19.83 -3.15 -22.17
N LEU A 66 -18.92 -4.12 -22.39
CA LEU A 66 -19.29 -5.45 -22.91
C LEU A 66 -20.15 -6.25 -21.92
N ASN A 67 -19.65 -6.36 -20.70
CA ASN A 67 -20.35 -6.98 -19.60
C ASN A 67 -19.84 -6.33 -18.32
N LEU A 68 -20.70 -5.57 -17.66
CA LEU A 68 -20.31 -4.77 -16.52
C LEU A 68 -19.61 -5.61 -15.42
N THR A 69 -20.15 -6.78 -15.09
CA THR A 69 -19.64 -7.61 -13.99
C THR A 69 -18.32 -8.27 -14.35
N ILE A 70 -18.25 -8.91 -15.52
CA ILE A 70 -17.03 -9.60 -15.98
C ILE A 70 -15.94 -8.58 -16.27
N GLY A 71 -16.28 -7.47 -16.92
CA GLY A 71 -15.34 -6.40 -17.23
C GLY A 71 -14.75 -5.79 -15.97
N MET A 72 -15.58 -5.53 -14.97
CA MET A 72 -15.12 -5.05 -13.66
C MET A 72 -14.17 -6.05 -12.99
N LEU A 73 -14.50 -7.35 -12.99
CA LEU A 73 -13.62 -8.38 -12.42
C LEU A 73 -12.25 -8.40 -13.10
N ILE A 74 -12.21 -8.32 -14.43
CA ILE A 74 -10.95 -8.31 -15.18
C ILE A 74 -10.15 -7.04 -14.87
N VAL A 75 -10.78 -5.87 -14.85
CA VAL A 75 -10.12 -4.60 -14.51
C VAL A 75 -9.51 -4.67 -13.10
N VAL A 76 -10.29 -5.11 -12.11
CA VAL A 76 -9.81 -5.26 -10.73
C VAL A 76 -8.65 -6.26 -10.66
N PHE A 77 -8.75 -7.40 -11.35
CA PHE A 77 -7.69 -8.40 -11.40
C PHE A 77 -6.40 -7.83 -11.98
N VAL A 78 -6.46 -7.17 -13.14
CA VAL A 78 -5.30 -6.58 -13.82
C VAL A 78 -4.62 -5.52 -12.95
N ILE A 79 -5.39 -4.65 -12.32
CA ILE A 79 -4.84 -3.60 -11.45
C ILE A 79 -4.24 -4.18 -10.19
N THR A 80 -4.91 -5.16 -9.59
CA THR A 80 -4.38 -5.86 -8.42
C THR A 80 -3.09 -6.58 -8.76
N LEU A 81 -3.00 -7.17 -9.97
CA LEU A 81 -1.79 -7.80 -10.48
C LEU A 81 -0.67 -6.78 -10.67
N ILE A 82 -0.91 -5.69 -11.39
CA ILE A 82 0.08 -4.63 -11.65
C ILE A 82 0.59 -4.06 -10.32
N THR A 83 -0.31 -3.68 -9.40
CA THR A 83 0.07 -3.10 -8.10
C THR A 83 0.85 -4.10 -7.23
N THR A 84 0.47 -5.38 -7.25
CA THR A 84 1.20 -6.44 -6.53
C THR A 84 2.61 -6.63 -7.10
N LEU A 85 2.76 -6.61 -8.42
CA LEU A 85 4.07 -6.69 -9.07
C LEU A 85 4.93 -5.48 -8.77
N ILE A 86 4.38 -4.27 -8.89
CA ILE A 86 5.09 -3.03 -8.51
C ILE A 86 5.58 -3.15 -7.07
N GLN A 87 4.70 -3.46 -6.11
CA GLN A 87 5.07 -3.63 -4.71
C GLN A 87 6.20 -4.66 -4.52
N LYS A 88 6.13 -5.79 -5.23
CA LYS A 88 7.16 -6.82 -5.19
C LYS A 88 8.54 -6.30 -5.60
N TYR A 89 8.61 -5.54 -6.70
CA TYR A 89 9.87 -5.09 -7.29
C TYR A 89 10.38 -3.77 -6.70
N THR A 90 9.50 -2.92 -6.17
CA THR A 90 9.90 -1.63 -5.59
C THR A 90 10.26 -1.72 -4.11
N THR A 91 9.76 -2.73 -3.40
CA THR A 91 9.95 -2.85 -1.95
C THR A 91 10.89 -4.00 -1.59
N ASP A 92 11.74 -3.80 -0.58
CA ASP A 92 12.59 -4.86 -0.04
C ASP A 92 11.76 -5.90 0.71
N GLN A 93 11.41 -6.97 -0.01
CA GLN A 93 10.62 -8.08 0.49
C GLN A 93 11.35 -8.87 1.59
N LYS A 94 12.69 -8.91 1.59
CA LYS A 94 13.45 -9.64 2.61
C LYS A 94 13.41 -8.87 3.92
N ALA A 95 13.66 -7.56 3.88
CA ALA A 95 13.57 -6.70 5.05
C ALA A 95 12.15 -6.66 5.62
N LEU A 96 11.11 -6.60 4.78
CA LEU A 96 9.72 -6.67 5.24
C LEU A 96 9.36 -8.00 5.92
N LYS A 97 9.86 -9.13 5.39
CA LYS A 97 9.64 -10.45 6.00
C LYS A 97 10.23 -10.50 7.40
N GLU A 98 11.46 -10.02 7.54
CA GLU A 98 12.15 -10.02 8.83
C GLU A 98 11.45 -9.10 9.84
N LEU A 99 11.10 -7.88 9.42
CA LEU A 99 10.35 -6.95 10.25
C LEU A 99 9.00 -7.52 10.72
N LYS A 100 8.28 -8.24 9.85
CA LYS A 100 7.03 -8.92 10.25
C LYS A 100 7.25 -10.05 11.24
N LYS A 101 8.39 -10.76 11.18
CA LYS A 101 8.71 -11.78 12.19
C LYS A 101 8.99 -11.13 13.54
N GLU A 102 9.80 -10.06 13.57
CA GLU A 102 10.07 -9.29 14.79
C GLU A 102 8.77 -8.76 15.42
N GLN A 103 7.86 -8.21 14.61
CA GLN A 103 6.54 -7.77 15.07
C GLN A 103 5.70 -8.91 15.66
N LYS A 104 5.74 -10.11 15.06
CA LYS A 104 5.03 -11.29 15.59
C LYS A 104 5.61 -11.77 16.92
N LEU A 105 6.94 -11.83 17.03
CA LEU A 105 7.61 -12.19 18.28
C LEU A 105 7.25 -11.21 19.41
N LEU A 106 7.29 -9.90 19.12
CA LEU A 106 6.86 -8.87 20.06
C LEU A 106 5.38 -9.04 20.45
N GLN A 107 4.52 -9.38 19.49
CA GLN A 107 3.10 -9.63 19.75
C GLN A 107 2.86 -10.86 20.63
N GLU A 108 3.68 -11.90 20.49
CA GLU A 108 3.65 -13.07 21.36
C GLU A 108 4.16 -12.75 22.77
N GLU A 109 5.21 -11.94 22.90
CA GLU A 109 5.69 -11.46 24.20
C GLU A 109 4.63 -10.60 24.91
N MET A 110 3.98 -9.68 24.21
CA MET A 110 2.88 -8.89 24.77
C MET A 110 1.73 -9.78 25.27
N LYS A 111 1.46 -10.90 24.58
CA LYS A 111 0.44 -11.86 25.05
C LYS A 111 0.86 -12.60 26.33
N LYS A 112 2.16 -12.81 26.55
CA LYS A 112 2.71 -13.46 27.76
C LYS A 112 2.76 -12.52 28.96
N TYR A 113 2.94 -11.21 28.73
CA TYR A 113 3.11 -10.21 29.77
C TYR A 113 1.89 -9.32 30.01
N LYS A 114 0.69 -9.76 29.61
CA LYS A 114 -0.56 -8.96 29.71
C LYS A 114 -0.82 -8.38 31.12
N ASP A 115 -0.46 -9.14 32.15
CA ASP A 115 -0.70 -8.78 33.55
C ASP A 115 0.42 -7.92 34.17
N HIS A 116 1.46 -7.60 33.38
CA HIS A 116 2.60 -6.79 33.83
C HIS A 116 2.57 -5.41 33.15
N PRO A 117 1.97 -4.38 33.78
CA PRO A 117 1.75 -3.08 33.15
C PRO A 117 3.03 -2.37 32.71
N GLU A 118 4.11 -2.46 33.49
CA GLU A 118 5.40 -1.86 33.13
C GLU A 118 6.04 -2.51 31.90
N LYS A 119 6.07 -3.85 31.85
CA LYS A 119 6.56 -4.59 30.69
C LYS A 119 5.68 -4.37 29.47
N MET A 120 4.36 -4.29 29.64
CA MET A 120 3.44 -3.96 28.55
C MET A 120 3.69 -2.57 27.97
N ALA A 121 3.99 -1.58 28.82
CA ALA A 121 4.35 -0.24 28.36
C ALA A 121 5.66 -0.25 27.55
N GLU A 122 6.68 -1.00 27.99
CA GLU A 122 7.94 -1.15 27.24
C GLU A 122 7.73 -1.84 25.89
N LEU A 123 7.00 -2.96 25.86
CA LEU A 123 6.72 -3.70 24.63
C LEU A 123 5.88 -2.85 23.65
N SER A 124 4.94 -2.07 24.16
CA SER A 124 4.17 -1.12 23.34
C SER A 124 5.08 -0.06 22.72
N LYS A 125 6.04 0.50 23.48
CA LYS A 125 7.04 1.44 22.93
C LYS A 125 7.86 0.80 21.80
N LYS A 126 8.33 -0.44 22.00
CA LYS A 126 9.01 -1.20 20.92
C LYS A 126 8.11 -1.41 19.70
N GLN A 127 6.81 -1.62 19.90
CA GLN A 127 5.86 -1.73 18.80
C GLN A 127 5.79 -0.43 17.97
N PHE A 128 5.79 0.73 18.62
CA PHE A 128 5.82 2.02 17.94
C PHE A 128 7.09 2.24 17.11
N GLU A 129 8.24 1.71 17.53
CA GLU A 129 9.48 1.78 16.75
C GLU A 129 9.41 1.04 15.40
N PHE A 130 8.51 0.06 15.26
CA PHE A 130 8.30 -0.64 13.99
C PHE A 130 7.53 0.19 12.96
N ILE A 131 6.75 1.20 13.38
CA ILE A 131 5.97 2.04 12.47
C ILE A 131 6.87 2.76 11.45
N PRO A 132 7.86 3.57 11.85
CA PRO A 132 8.71 4.27 10.90
C PRO A 132 9.54 3.31 10.04
N ARG A 133 9.97 2.16 10.59
CA ARG A 133 10.70 1.13 9.84
C ARG A 133 9.83 0.50 8.75
N THR A 134 8.61 0.09 9.10
CA THR A 134 7.64 -0.50 8.16
C THR A 134 7.28 0.50 7.08
N PHE A 135 7.03 1.75 7.48
CA PHE A 135 6.69 2.82 6.56
C PHE A 135 7.84 3.09 5.58
N LYS A 136 9.09 3.19 6.05
CA LYS A 136 10.26 3.38 5.18
C LYS A 136 10.37 2.27 4.13
N LEU A 137 10.15 1.01 4.51
CA LEU A 137 10.21 -0.11 3.57
C LEU A 137 9.06 -0.09 2.55
N THR A 138 7.84 0.23 2.98
CA THR A 138 6.64 0.20 2.12
C THR A 138 6.45 1.47 1.28
N SER A 139 6.98 2.60 1.76
CA SER A 139 6.80 3.94 1.19
C SER A 139 7.12 4.03 -0.30
N ARG A 140 8.23 3.41 -0.73
CA ARG A 140 8.66 3.46 -2.13
C ARG A 140 7.61 2.89 -3.10
N GLY A 141 6.92 1.82 -2.69
CA GLY A 141 5.84 1.24 -3.49
C GLY A 141 4.66 2.19 -3.60
N ILE A 142 4.24 2.77 -2.47
CA ILE A 142 3.15 3.75 -2.41
C ILE A 142 3.46 4.98 -3.29
N LEU A 143 4.71 5.45 -3.25
CA LEU A 143 5.15 6.59 -4.05
C LEU A 143 5.06 6.34 -5.56
N PHE A 144 5.22 5.10 -5.99
CA PHE A 144 5.10 4.75 -7.39
C PHE A 144 3.63 4.57 -7.81
N THR A 145 2.80 3.99 -6.94
CA THR A 145 1.42 3.65 -7.28
C THR A 145 0.41 4.74 -6.99
N GLY A 146 0.65 5.63 -6.03
CA GLY A 146 -0.38 6.53 -5.49
C GLY A 146 -0.99 7.49 -6.50
N VAL A 147 -0.18 8.17 -7.32
CA VAL A 147 -0.67 9.13 -8.34
C VAL A 147 -1.42 8.40 -9.44
N PRO A 148 -0.86 7.35 -10.08
CA PRO A 148 -1.61 6.57 -11.07
C PRO A 148 -2.90 5.98 -10.51
N PHE A 149 -2.89 5.49 -9.28
CA PHE A 149 -4.05 4.89 -8.63
C PHE A 149 -5.17 5.91 -8.40
N ILE A 150 -4.83 7.14 -8.02
CA ILE A 150 -5.81 8.21 -7.76
C ILE A 150 -6.40 8.73 -9.07
N LEU A 151 -5.59 8.91 -10.11
CA LEU A 151 -6.08 9.26 -11.46
C LEU A 151 -7.03 8.18 -11.99
N PHE A 152 -6.66 6.91 -11.82
CA PHE A 152 -7.49 5.78 -12.20
C PHE A 152 -8.82 5.77 -11.42
N PHE A 153 -8.78 5.94 -10.10
CA PHE A 153 -10.00 5.98 -9.27
C PHE A 153 -10.92 7.15 -9.63
N ARG A 154 -10.34 8.30 -9.98
CA ARG A 154 -11.10 9.49 -10.40
C ARG A 154 -11.79 9.26 -11.74
N TRP A 155 -11.12 8.61 -12.69
CA TRP A 155 -11.73 8.16 -13.94
C TRP A 155 -12.84 7.13 -13.69
N PHE A 156 -12.60 6.15 -12.81
CA PHE A 156 -13.61 5.19 -12.38
C PHE A 156 -14.89 5.89 -11.91
N PHE A 157 -14.75 6.90 -11.05
CA PHE A 157 -15.89 7.68 -10.58
C PHE A 157 -16.66 8.33 -11.73
N ASP A 158 -15.97 8.99 -12.68
CA ASP A 158 -16.63 9.61 -13.85
C ASP A 158 -17.35 8.57 -14.71
N THR A 159 -16.68 7.45 -15.01
CA THR A 159 -17.21 6.38 -15.86
C THR A 159 -18.45 5.71 -15.25
N PHE A 160 -18.45 5.39 -13.95
CA PHE A 160 -19.60 4.79 -13.28
C PHE A 160 -20.75 5.78 -13.06
N THR A 161 -20.45 7.06 -12.80
CA THR A 161 -21.46 8.11 -12.73
C THR A 161 -22.15 8.29 -14.08
N ALA A 162 -21.39 8.30 -15.17
CA ALA A 162 -21.92 8.40 -16.53
C ALA A 162 -22.78 7.21 -16.94
N MET A 163 -22.53 6.02 -16.37
CA MET A 163 -23.34 4.82 -16.56
C MET A 163 -24.61 4.77 -15.67
N GLY A 164 -24.85 5.79 -14.84
CA GLY A 164 -26.02 5.84 -13.95
C GLY A 164 -25.88 4.98 -12.68
N ASP A 165 -24.66 4.84 -12.16
CA ASP A 165 -24.35 4.13 -10.91
C ASP A 165 -24.88 2.69 -10.85
N PRO A 166 -24.42 1.83 -11.77
CA PRO A 166 -24.94 0.48 -11.87
C PRO A 166 -24.62 -0.35 -10.62
N LYS A 167 -25.57 -1.21 -10.24
CA LYS A 167 -25.44 -2.10 -9.08
C LYS A 167 -24.97 -3.48 -9.51
N PHE A 168 -23.91 -3.95 -8.89
CA PHE A 168 -23.41 -5.31 -9.03
C PHE A 168 -24.24 -6.24 -8.14
N PHE A 169 -24.62 -7.41 -8.67
CA PHE A 169 -25.50 -8.36 -7.99
C PHE A 169 -26.77 -7.72 -7.40
N GLY A 170 -27.32 -6.71 -8.08
CA GLY A 170 -28.58 -6.04 -7.73
C GLY A 170 -28.51 -5.01 -6.59
N VAL A 171 -27.49 -5.05 -5.73
CA VAL A 171 -27.42 -4.18 -4.53
C VAL A 171 -26.07 -3.52 -4.29
N LEU A 172 -24.97 -4.05 -4.83
CA LEU A 172 -23.62 -3.60 -4.48
C LEU A 172 -23.17 -2.43 -5.37
N PRO A 173 -22.82 -1.27 -4.80
CA PRO A 173 -22.14 -0.21 -5.53
C PRO A 173 -20.78 -0.68 -6.07
N TRP A 174 -20.33 -0.06 -7.16
CA TRP A 174 -19.05 -0.36 -7.79
C TRP A 174 -17.87 -0.33 -6.81
N PHE A 175 -17.87 0.59 -5.84
CA PHE A 175 -16.80 0.74 -4.86
C PHE A 175 -16.67 -0.49 -3.95
N TRP A 176 -17.78 -1.01 -3.44
CA TRP A 176 -17.77 -2.20 -2.59
C TRP A 176 -17.43 -3.46 -3.38
N PHE A 177 -17.96 -3.56 -4.59
CA PHE A 177 -17.62 -4.65 -5.49
C PHE A 177 -16.12 -4.66 -5.83
N TYR A 178 -15.55 -3.48 -6.13
CA TYR A 178 -14.11 -3.27 -6.32
C TYR A 178 -13.33 -3.75 -5.09
N LEU A 179 -13.69 -3.26 -3.90
CA LEU A 179 -12.95 -3.51 -2.66
C LEU A 179 -12.90 -5.00 -2.33
N ILE A 180 -14.04 -5.68 -2.37
CA ILE A 180 -14.15 -7.11 -2.08
C ILE A 180 -13.34 -7.92 -3.10
N SER A 181 -13.53 -7.64 -4.39
CA SER A 181 -12.81 -8.33 -5.47
C SER A 181 -11.30 -8.13 -5.36
N ALA A 182 -10.86 -6.90 -5.10
CA ALA A 182 -9.46 -6.56 -4.91
C ALA A 182 -8.86 -7.26 -3.69
N MET A 183 -9.59 -7.37 -2.57
CA MET A 183 -9.13 -8.11 -1.40
C MET A 183 -8.93 -9.60 -1.71
N ILE A 184 -9.87 -10.21 -2.42
CA ILE A 184 -9.79 -11.63 -2.84
C ILE A 184 -8.58 -11.84 -3.76
N PHE A 185 -8.50 -11.10 -4.87
CA PHE A 185 -7.40 -11.22 -5.81
C PHE A 185 -6.05 -10.90 -5.16
N SER A 186 -5.98 -9.88 -4.32
CA SER A 186 -4.74 -9.50 -3.65
C SER A 186 -4.29 -10.56 -2.64
N SER A 187 -5.22 -11.22 -1.94
CA SER A 187 -4.90 -12.37 -1.10
C SER A 187 -4.27 -13.51 -1.90
N ILE A 188 -4.83 -13.83 -3.07
CA ILE A 188 -4.33 -14.88 -3.96
C ILE A 188 -2.96 -14.50 -4.54
N LEU A 189 -2.86 -13.32 -5.13
CA LEU A 189 -1.66 -12.86 -5.84
C LEU A 189 -0.48 -12.65 -4.89
N ARG A 190 -0.70 -12.09 -3.69
CA ARG A 190 0.38 -11.96 -2.69
C ARG A 190 0.95 -13.31 -2.27
N LYS A 191 0.08 -14.32 -2.10
CA LYS A 191 0.53 -15.69 -1.80
C LYS A 191 1.31 -16.30 -2.97
N LEU A 192 0.79 -16.17 -4.19
CA LEU A 192 1.43 -16.69 -5.41
C LEU A 192 2.82 -16.08 -5.63
N PHE A 193 2.94 -14.76 -5.48
CA PHE A 193 4.18 -14.04 -5.72
C PHE A 193 5.08 -13.87 -4.48
N LYS A 194 4.68 -14.45 -3.34
CA LYS A 194 5.39 -14.38 -2.04
C LYS A 194 5.68 -12.93 -1.59
N VAL A 195 4.73 -12.04 -1.87
CA VAL A 195 4.75 -10.62 -1.47
C VAL A 195 4.18 -10.49 -0.06
N VAL A 196 4.84 -9.67 0.76
CA VAL A 196 4.49 -9.47 2.17
C VAL A 196 3.50 -8.35 2.37
#